data_AF-A0A0C2CML7-F1
#
_entry.id   AF-A0A0C2CML7-F1
#
_cell.length_a   1.000
_cell.length_b   1.000
_cell.length_c   1.000
_cell.angle_alpha   90.00
_cell.angle_beta   90.00
_cell.angle_gamma   90.00
#
_symmetry.space_group_name_H-M   'P 1'
#
loop_
_entity.id
_entity.type
_entity.pdbx_description
1 polymer ?
#
loop_
_entity_poly.entity_id
_entity_poly.type
_entity_poly.pdbx_seq_one_letter_code
_entity_poly.pdbx_strand_id
1 'polypeptide(L)'
;LLFCFGVHRELSIYCISPSLPREVAFHQETADFLISITPDKDRRDQVANGLLFYLLTDGVNFNKYFRCLSVIANDQWYAALCNVNMILIELWPKLHESCRELMLQFFREAVKLNVPKIASILNEHEQWVMGLKPGTFMLLNVITTFGHLIIDIPAGSPFENVRMAMIQSVVFIIRNRFTDACMLGRDLLLILMRLAKIPQINAIWVDLVTNPSKFG
;
A
#
# COMPACT_ATOMS: atom_id res chain seq x y z
N LEU A 1 -10.07 2.19 -13.00
CA LEU A 1 -8.89 1.30 -13.11
C LEU A 1 -8.32 1.29 -14.52
N LEU A 2 -9.05 0.84 -15.55
CA LEU A 2 -8.55 0.76 -16.95
C LEU A 2 -7.94 2.08 -17.49
N PHE A 3 -8.61 3.21 -17.24
CA PHE A 3 -8.14 4.53 -17.68
C PHE A 3 -6.86 5.00 -16.97
N CYS A 4 -6.69 4.64 -15.69
CA CYS A 4 -5.55 5.06 -14.87
C CYS A 4 -4.27 4.27 -15.16
N PHE A 5 -4.43 3.04 -15.65
CA PHE A 5 -3.30 2.19 -16.02
C PHE A 5 -2.82 2.40 -17.46
N GLY A 6 -3.38 3.40 -18.18
CA GLY A 6 -3.06 3.60 -19.59
C GLY A 6 -3.42 2.40 -20.46
N VAL A 7 -4.41 1.60 -20.04
CA VAL A 7 -4.92 0.45 -20.80
C VAL A 7 -5.84 0.99 -21.90
N HIS A 8 -5.28 1.79 -22.80
CA HIS A 8 -5.91 2.09 -24.07
C HIS A 8 -5.89 0.80 -24.90
N ARG A 9 -7.06 0.15 -24.96
CA ARG A 9 -7.36 -1.05 -25.76
C ARG A 9 -6.56 -2.29 -25.36
N GLU A 10 -7.22 -3.22 -24.66
CA GLU A 10 -7.30 -4.68 -24.94
C GLU A 10 -6.08 -5.50 -25.42
N LEU A 11 -4.85 -4.98 -25.56
CA LEU A 11 -3.79 -5.63 -26.37
C LEU A 11 -2.50 -5.93 -25.61
N SER A 12 -2.12 -5.21 -24.55
CA SER A 12 -0.79 -5.41 -23.94
C SER A 12 -0.69 -6.67 -23.05
N ILE A 13 -1.74 -7.03 -22.29
CA ILE A 13 -1.77 -8.27 -21.48
C ILE A 13 -2.51 -9.43 -22.13
N TYR A 14 -3.41 -9.22 -23.11
CA TYR A 14 -3.94 -10.36 -23.87
C TYR A 14 -2.83 -11.11 -24.66
N CYS A 15 -1.65 -10.52 -24.84
CA CYS A 15 -0.46 -11.21 -25.33
C CYS A 15 0.32 -12.00 -24.24
N ILE A 16 0.10 -11.69 -22.94
CA ILE A 16 0.84 -12.26 -21.80
C ILE A 16 -0.02 -13.28 -21.02
N SER A 17 -1.33 -13.07 -20.91
CA SER A 17 -2.29 -13.97 -20.26
C SER A 17 -2.34 -15.39 -20.88
N PRO A 18 -2.24 -15.57 -22.22
CA PRO A 18 -2.16 -16.90 -22.83
C PRO A 18 -0.81 -17.60 -22.64
N SER A 19 0.27 -16.83 -22.40
CA SER A 19 1.66 -17.31 -22.31
C SER A 19 2.14 -17.48 -20.86
N LEU A 20 1.44 -16.91 -19.88
CA LEU A 20 1.59 -17.24 -18.46
C LEU A 20 1.03 -18.65 -18.21
N PRO A 21 1.83 -19.60 -17.69
CA PRO A 21 1.39 -20.95 -17.39
C PRO A 21 0.10 -20.92 -16.56
N ARG A 22 -0.95 -21.61 -17.04
CA ARG A 22 -2.31 -21.49 -16.49
C ARG A 22 -2.45 -22.08 -15.09
N GLU A 23 -1.67 -23.11 -14.80
CA GLU A 23 -1.48 -23.69 -13.47
C GLU A 23 -0.01 -24.13 -13.42
N VAL A 24 0.45 -24.53 -12.24
CA VAL A 24 1.82 -24.96 -11.91
C VAL A 24 2.63 -23.85 -11.25
N ALA A 25 3.38 -24.26 -10.21
CA ALA A 25 4.09 -23.41 -9.27
C ALA A 25 4.89 -22.30 -9.97
N PHE A 26 5.07 -21.18 -9.27
CA PHE A 26 5.92 -20.09 -9.74
C PHE A 26 7.37 -20.59 -9.82
N HIS A 27 7.75 -21.13 -10.98
CA HIS A 27 9.09 -21.64 -11.26
C HIS A 27 9.97 -20.52 -11.79
N GLN A 28 11.28 -20.65 -11.60
CA GLN A 28 12.30 -19.70 -12.06
C GLN A 28 12.16 -19.36 -13.56
N GLU A 29 11.72 -20.33 -14.35
CA GLU A 29 11.39 -20.19 -15.79
C GLU A 29 10.33 -19.12 -16.09
N THR A 30 9.34 -18.92 -15.20
CA THR A 30 8.33 -17.86 -15.37
C THR A 30 8.94 -16.48 -15.11
N ALA A 31 9.86 -16.37 -14.15
CA ALA A 31 10.57 -15.13 -13.89
C ALA A 31 11.50 -14.76 -15.06
N ASP A 32 12.26 -15.74 -15.55
CA ASP A 32 13.17 -15.56 -16.70
C ASP A 32 12.39 -15.18 -17.97
N PHE A 33 11.25 -15.82 -18.20
CA PHE A 33 10.35 -15.46 -19.30
C PHE A 33 9.82 -14.03 -19.15
N LEU A 34 9.32 -13.64 -17.98
CA LEU A 34 8.82 -12.29 -17.71
C LEU A 34 9.89 -11.22 -17.97
N ILE A 35 11.12 -11.46 -17.52
CA ILE A 35 12.26 -10.57 -17.76
C ILE A 35 12.55 -10.48 -19.26
N SER A 36 12.53 -11.60 -19.98
CA SER A 36 12.81 -11.64 -21.43
C SER A 36 11.79 -10.86 -22.27
N ILE A 37 10.52 -10.83 -21.86
CA ILE A 37 9.45 -10.13 -22.59
C ILE A 37 9.32 -8.64 -22.20
N THR A 38 10.12 -8.19 -21.23
CA THR A 38 10.18 -6.79 -20.79
C THR A 38 11.59 -6.22 -20.89
N PRO A 39 12.16 -6.12 -22.11
CA PRO A 39 13.57 -5.75 -22.31
C PRO A 39 13.86 -4.28 -21.99
N ASP A 40 12.87 -3.39 -22.19
CA ASP A 40 13.00 -1.95 -22.00
C ASP A 40 12.10 -1.45 -20.86
N LYS A 41 12.29 -0.18 -20.48
CA LYS A 41 11.55 0.45 -19.39
C LYS A 41 10.06 0.60 -19.72
N ASP A 42 9.71 1.02 -20.93
CA ASP A 42 8.32 1.28 -21.31
C ASP A 42 7.50 -0.01 -21.31
N ARG A 43 8.10 -1.11 -21.79
CA ARG A 43 7.48 -2.44 -21.75
C ARG A 43 7.32 -2.95 -20.32
N ARG A 44 8.33 -2.77 -19.46
CA ARG A 44 8.22 -3.11 -18.02
C ARG A 44 7.09 -2.37 -17.34
N ASP A 45 6.99 -1.06 -17.56
CA ASP A 45 5.95 -0.22 -16.95
C ASP A 45 4.54 -0.63 -17.43
N GLN A 46 4.37 -0.94 -18.72
CA GLN A 46 3.10 -1.46 -19.26
C GLN A 46 2.68 -2.80 -18.62
N VAL A 47 3.63 -3.73 -18.49
CA VAL A 47 3.36 -5.04 -17.88
C VAL A 47 3.06 -4.90 -16.39
N ALA A 48 3.81 -4.07 -15.67
CA ALA A 48 3.56 -3.76 -14.27
C ALA A 48 2.16 -3.15 -14.05
N ASN A 49 1.74 -2.21 -14.90
CA ASN A 49 0.40 -1.60 -14.84
C ASN A 49 -0.72 -2.62 -15.00
N GLY A 50 -0.59 -3.51 -15.98
CA GLY A 50 -1.61 -4.52 -16.17
C GLY A 50 -1.59 -5.60 -15.08
N LEU A 51 -0.42 -5.97 -14.54
CA LEU A 51 -0.34 -6.86 -13.37
C LEU A 51 -1.02 -6.24 -12.14
N LEU A 52 -0.83 -4.93 -11.90
CA LEU A 52 -1.55 -4.20 -10.86
C LEU A 52 -3.07 -4.20 -11.09
N PHE A 53 -3.54 -4.07 -12.33
CA PHE A 53 -4.96 -4.18 -12.66
C PHE A 53 -5.54 -5.55 -12.29
N TYR A 54 -4.89 -6.64 -12.71
CA TYR A 54 -5.33 -8.01 -12.41
C TYR A 54 -5.26 -8.31 -10.92
N LEU A 55 -4.23 -7.83 -10.24
CA LEU A 55 -4.11 -7.97 -8.80
C LEU A 55 -5.29 -7.34 -8.05
N LEU A 56 -5.82 -6.24 -8.57
CA LEU A 56 -6.97 -5.53 -7.98
C LEU A 56 -8.34 -6.03 -8.46
N THR A 57 -8.38 -6.97 -9.41
CA THR A 57 -9.65 -7.43 -10.02
C THR A 57 -9.87 -8.93 -9.94
N ASP A 58 -8.80 -9.73 -9.86
CA ASP A 58 -8.84 -11.17 -9.72
C ASP A 58 -8.10 -11.60 -8.43
N GLY A 59 -8.89 -11.65 -7.36
CA GLY A 59 -8.40 -12.04 -6.03
C GLY A 59 -7.98 -13.50 -5.91
N VAL A 60 -8.52 -14.39 -6.75
CA VAL A 60 -8.18 -15.82 -6.71
C VAL A 60 -6.71 -16.02 -7.06
N ASN A 61 -6.22 -15.28 -8.05
CA ASN A 61 -4.86 -15.34 -8.55
C ASN A 61 -3.94 -14.25 -7.97
N PHE A 62 -4.35 -13.55 -6.92
CA PHE A 62 -3.61 -12.44 -6.32
C PHE A 62 -2.12 -12.74 -6.11
N ASN A 63 -1.81 -13.87 -5.45
CA ASN A 63 -0.43 -14.24 -5.12
C ASN A 63 0.44 -14.46 -6.37
N LYS A 64 -0.15 -14.99 -7.45
CA LYS A 64 0.54 -15.19 -8.73
C LYS A 64 0.90 -13.83 -9.34
N TYR A 65 -0.04 -12.91 -9.41
CA TYR A 65 0.19 -11.58 -9.99
C TYR A 65 1.16 -10.75 -9.14
N PHE A 66 1.06 -10.82 -7.82
CA PHE A 66 1.97 -10.13 -6.91
C PHE A 66 3.42 -10.62 -7.07
N ARG A 67 3.64 -11.93 -7.23
CA ARG A 67 4.98 -12.49 -7.51
C ARG A 67 5.52 -12.04 -8.86
N CYS A 68 4.69 -12.06 -9.91
CA CYS A 68 5.08 -11.56 -11.22
C CYS A 68 5.49 -10.08 -11.15
N LEU A 69 4.70 -9.27 -10.44
CA LEU A 69 4.96 -7.85 -10.27
C LEU A 69 6.27 -7.61 -9.50
N SER A 70 6.56 -8.45 -8.50
CA SER A 70 7.80 -8.37 -7.72
C SER A 70 9.04 -8.66 -8.58
N VAL A 71 8.95 -9.63 -9.50
CA VAL A 71 10.02 -9.92 -10.47
C VAL A 71 10.22 -8.76 -11.45
N ILE A 72 9.12 -8.23 -12.01
CA ILE A 72 9.19 -7.10 -12.96
C ILE A 72 9.71 -5.83 -12.28
N ALA A 73 9.31 -5.59 -11.02
CA ALA A 73 9.81 -4.46 -10.24
C ALA A 73 11.31 -4.58 -9.98
N ASN A 74 11.85 -5.80 -9.82
CA ASN A 74 13.29 -6.06 -9.61
C ASN A 74 13.90 -5.10 -8.56
N ASP A 75 13.27 -5.04 -7.38
CA ASP A 75 13.55 -4.11 -6.26
C ASP A 75 13.29 -2.61 -6.53
N GLN A 76 12.92 -2.23 -7.76
CA GLN A 76 12.60 -0.86 -8.18
C GLN A 76 11.09 -0.62 -8.24
N TRP A 77 10.42 -0.72 -7.09
CA TRP A 77 8.97 -0.58 -6.96
C TRP A 77 8.40 0.80 -7.28
N TYR A 78 9.24 1.82 -7.49
CA TYR A 78 8.81 3.22 -7.60
C TYR A 78 7.69 3.43 -8.63
N ALA A 79 7.83 2.90 -9.85
CA ALA A 79 6.81 3.06 -10.89
C ALA A 79 5.47 2.40 -10.49
N ALA A 80 5.51 1.15 -10.02
CA ALA A 80 4.33 0.44 -9.54
C ALA A 80 3.65 1.20 -8.38
N LEU A 81 4.43 1.76 -7.47
CA LEU A 81 3.94 2.55 -6.35
C LEU A 81 3.36 3.88 -6.76
N CYS A 82 3.89 4.56 -7.77
CA CYS A 82 3.28 5.77 -8.33
C CYS A 82 1.87 5.48 -8.86
N ASN A 83 1.68 4.34 -9.53
CA ASN A 83 0.36 3.93 -10.03
C ASN A 83 -0.59 3.54 -8.91
N VAL A 84 -0.10 2.82 -7.90
CA VAL A 84 -0.87 2.52 -6.67
C VAL A 84 -1.26 3.81 -5.96
N ASN A 85 -0.35 4.78 -5.86
CA ASN A 85 -0.63 6.09 -5.30
C ASN A 85 -1.78 6.73 -6.06
N MET A 86 -1.71 6.87 -7.38
CA MET A 86 -2.79 7.43 -8.20
C MET A 86 -4.16 6.78 -7.93
N ILE A 87 -4.20 5.45 -7.77
CA ILE A 87 -5.45 4.73 -7.42
C ILE A 87 -5.94 5.12 -6.02
N LEU A 88 -5.04 5.20 -5.04
CA LEU A 88 -5.36 5.66 -3.69
C LEU A 88 -5.89 7.11 -3.68
N ILE A 89 -5.30 7.99 -4.48
CA ILE A 89 -5.66 9.41 -4.53
C ILE A 89 -7.00 9.63 -5.25
N GLU A 90 -7.11 9.13 -6.47
CA GLU A 90 -8.16 9.56 -7.40
C GLU A 90 -9.30 8.56 -7.52
N LEU A 91 -9.02 7.28 -7.32
CA LEU A 91 -9.97 6.21 -7.58
C LEU A 91 -10.53 5.56 -6.32
N TRP A 92 -9.86 5.65 -5.17
CA TRP A 92 -10.26 5.01 -3.93
C TRP A 92 -11.74 5.16 -3.56
N PRO A 93 -12.34 6.38 -3.56
CA PRO A 93 -13.75 6.54 -3.22
C PRO A 93 -14.70 5.90 -4.24
N LYS A 94 -14.24 5.70 -5.48
CA LYS A 94 -14.99 5.07 -6.58
C LYS A 94 -14.72 3.57 -6.73
N LEU A 95 -13.78 3.04 -5.94
CA LEU A 95 -13.33 1.67 -6.05
C LEU A 95 -14.35 0.72 -5.39
N HIS A 96 -14.65 -0.40 -6.04
CA HIS A 96 -15.50 -1.45 -5.49
C HIS A 96 -14.87 -2.04 -4.21
N GLU A 97 -15.69 -2.53 -3.28
CA GLU A 97 -15.24 -3.04 -1.98
C GLU A 97 -14.21 -4.17 -2.11
N SER A 98 -14.48 -5.16 -2.97
CA SER A 98 -13.54 -6.25 -3.27
C SER A 98 -12.17 -5.76 -3.77
N CYS A 99 -12.14 -4.73 -4.62
CA CYS A 99 -10.89 -4.13 -5.09
C CYS A 99 -10.12 -3.41 -3.98
N ARG A 100 -10.84 -2.83 -3.00
CA ARG A 100 -10.22 -2.22 -1.81
C ARG A 100 -9.56 -3.28 -0.95
N GLU A 101 -10.21 -4.42 -0.73
CA GLU A 101 -9.63 -5.55 0.00
C GLU A 101 -8.35 -6.07 -0.67
N LEU A 102 -8.36 -6.21 -2.00
CA LEU A 102 -7.17 -6.61 -2.76
C LEU A 102 -6.06 -5.56 -2.71
N MET A 103 -6.40 -4.26 -2.70
CA MET A 103 -5.42 -3.20 -2.47
C MET A 103 -4.80 -3.29 -1.07
N LEU A 104 -5.59 -3.64 -0.05
CA LEU A 104 -5.04 -3.86 1.30
C LEU A 104 -4.13 -5.09 1.34
N GLN A 105 -4.50 -6.15 0.62
CA GLN A 105 -3.66 -7.34 0.47
C GLN A 105 -2.34 -7.01 -0.24
N PHE A 106 -2.36 -6.12 -1.26
CA PHE A 106 -1.17 -5.59 -1.92
C PHE A 106 -0.19 -4.97 -0.91
N PHE A 107 -0.69 -4.04 -0.09
CA PHE A 107 0.15 -3.38 0.90
C PHE A 107 0.72 -4.36 1.93
N ARG A 108 -0.08 -5.34 2.38
CA ARG A 108 0.37 -6.37 3.30
C ARG A 108 1.53 -7.18 2.73
N GLU A 109 1.43 -7.65 1.49
CA GLU A 109 2.50 -8.42 0.86
C GLU A 109 3.73 -7.57 0.51
N ALA A 110 3.53 -6.32 0.11
CA ALA A 110 4.64 -5.43 -0.22
C ALA A 110 5.45 -5.00 1.02
N VAL A 111 4.80 -4.91 2.19
CA VAL A 111 5.51 -4.75 3.46
C VAL A 111 6.34 -6.00 3.79
N LYS A 112 5.83 -7.22 3.53
CA LYS A 112 6.61 -8.45 3.72
C LYS A 112 7.84 -8.52 2.83
N LEU A 113 7.78 -7.92 1.64
CA LEU A 113 8.92 -7.80 0.72
C LEU A 113 9.87 -6.65 1.07
N ASN A 114 9.70 -6.01 2.24
CA ASN A 114 10.52 -4.87 2.67
C ASN A 114 10.58 -3.76 1.63
N VAL A 115 9.48 -3.47 0.92
CA VAL A 115 9.47 -2.35 -0.03
C VAL A 115 9.51 -1.05 0.78
N PRO A 116 10.68 -0.41 0.97
CA PRO A 116 10.84 0.58 2.05
C PRO A 116 10.05 1.85 1.77
N LYS A 117 9.76 2.07 0.48
CA LYS A 117 9.12 3.28 -0.04
C LYS A 117 7.63 3.35 0.26
N ILE A 118 6.96 2.22 0.53
CA ILE A 118 5.50 2.21 0.75
C ILE A 118 5.10 2.97 2.01
N ALA A 119 5.80 2.73 3.12
CA ALA A 119 5.56 3.44 4.36
C ALA A 119 6.08 4.89 4.28
N SER A 120 7.15 5.13 3.52
CA SER A 120 7.74 6.47 3.36
C SER A 120 6.95 7.38 2.43
N ILE A 121 6.20 6.88 1.44
CA ILE A 121 5.43 7.70 0.49
C ILE A 121 4.45 8.65 1.21
N LEU A 122 3.77 8.19 2.25
CA LEU A 122 2.87 9.04 3.03
C LEU A 122 3.64 10.16 3.77
N ASN A 123 4.83 9.84 4.27
CA ASN A 123 5.70 10.80 4.95
C ASN A 123 6.39 11.76 3.97
N GLU A 124 6.65 11.34 2.73
CA GLU A 124 7.25 12.16 1.67
C GLU A 124 6.22 13.12 1.04
N HIS A 125 4.92 12.86 1.19
CA HIS A 125 3.83 13.61 0.58
C HIS A 125 2.81 14.16 1.60
N GLU A 126 3.28 14.68 2.74
CA GLU A 126 2.43 15.22 3.83
C GLU A 126 1.41 16.26 3.34
N GLN A 127 1.82 17.19 2.47
CA GLN A 127 0.92 18.23 1.93
C GLN A 127 -0.28 17.63 1.17
N TRP A 128 -0.04 16.53 0.45
CA TRP A 128 -1.09 15.84 -0.27
C TRP A 128 -2.06 15.16 0.70
N VAL A 129 -1.54 14.50 1.75
CA VAL A 129 -2.37 13.90 2.82
C VAL A 129 -3.25 14.97 3.48
N MET A 130 -2.70 16.16 3.72
CA MET A 130 -3.46 17.28 4.28
C MET A 130 -4.55 17.80 3.34
N GLY A 131 -4.32 17.75 2.02
CA GLY A 131 -5.27 18.16 0.98
C GLY A 131 -6.42 17.18 0.71
N LEU A 132 -6.44 16.01 1.38
CA LEU A 132 -7.50 15.03 1.22
C LEU A 132 -8.85 15.56 1.73
N LYS A 133 -9.91 15.13 1.06
CA LYS A 133 -11.29 15.41 1.49
C LYS A 133 -11.51 14.88 2.91
N PRO A 134 -12.15 15.65 3.80
CA PRO A 134 -12.59 15.15 5.10
C PRO A 134 -13.42 13.88 4.95
N GLY A 135 -13.25 12.93 5.86
CA GLY A 135 -13.90 11.63 5.84
C GLY A 135 -13.26 10.59 4.90
N THR A 136 -12.01 10.81 4.48
CA THR A 136 -11.35 9.88 3.54
C THR A 136 -10.99 8.57 4.23
N PHE A 137 -11.65 7.48 3.82
CA PHE A 137 -11.42 6.11 4.33
C PHE A 137 -9.98 5.62 4.21
N MET A 138 -9.20 6.15 3.26
CA MET A 138 -7.80 5.76 3.09
C MET A 138 -6.99 6.00 4.37
N LEU A 139 -7.21 7.12 5.08
CA LEU A 139 -6.47 7.43 6.31
C LEU A 139 -6.79 6.43 7.43
N LEU A 140 -8.05 5.99 7.53
CA LEU A 140 -8.49 4.98 8.49
C LEU A 140 -7.80 3.64 8.22
N ASN A 141 -7.71 3.27 6.95
CA ASN A 141 -7.04 2.05 6.52
C ASN A 141 -5.53 2.08 6.75
N VAL A 142 -4.89 3.24 6.58
CA VAL A 142 -3.48 3.41 6.93
C VAL A 142 -3.29 3.23 8.43
N ILE A 143 -4.06 3.91 9.27
CA ILE A 143 -3.93 3.80 10.73
C ILE A 143 -4.12 2.36 11.20
N THR A 144 -5.14 1.66 10.69
CA THR A 144 -5.43 0.27 11.07
C THR A 144 -4.37 -0.70 10.55
N THR A 145 -4.06 -0.65 9.25
CA THR A 145 -3.12 -1.59 8.63
C THR A 145 -1.70 -1.39 9.18
N PHE A 146 -1.20 -0.16 9.23
CA PHE A 146 0.11 0.13 9.78
C PHE A 146 0.13 -0.13 11.29
N GLY A 147 -0.94 0.22 12.01
CA GLY A 147 -1.07 -0.05 13.43
C GLY A 147 -0.91 -1.53 13.78
N HIS A 148 -1.52 -2.43 13.00
CA HIS A 148 -1.35 -3.87 13.16
C HIS A 148 0.06 -4.35 12.77
N LEU A 149 0.58 -3.89 11.63
CA LEU A 149 1.92 -4.27 11.16
C LEU A 149 3.04 -3.82 12.11
N ILE A 150 2.90 -2.66 12.75
CA ILE A 150 3.87 -2.18 13.76
C ILE A 150 3.95 -3.12 14.96
N ILE A 151 2.84 -3.78 15.33
CA ILE A 151 2.81 -4.77 16.42
C ILE A 151 3.54 -6.04 15.99
N ASP A 152 3.34 -6.48 14.74
CA ASP A 152 3.91 -7.72 14.21
C ASP A 152 5.41 -7.61 13.92
N ILE A 153 5.93 -6.41 13.66
CA ILE A 153 7.36 -6.17 13.41
C ILE A 153 8.08 -5.79 14.72
N PRO A 154 8.96 -6.66 15.24
CA PRO A 154 9.70 -6.36 16.47
C PRO A 154 10.67 -5.19 16.30
N ALA A 155 10.85 -4.43 17.38
CA ALA A 155 11.87 -3.39 17.45
C ALA A 155 13.27 -3.99 17.30
N GLY A 156 14.12 -3.36 16.47
CA GLY A 156 15.48 -3.84 16.18
C GLY A 156 15.54 -4.97 15.15
N SER A 157 14.42 -5.29 14.49
CA SER A 157 14.42 -6.23 13.36
C SER A 157 15.08 -5.62 12.11
N PRO A 158 15.44 -6.43 11.10
CA PRO A 158 15.93 -5.93 9.80
C PRO A 158 14.94 -4.98 9.10
N PHE A 159 13.68 -4.97 9.52
CA PHE A 159 12.60 -4.14 8.99
C PHE A 159 12.37 -2.85 9.81
N GLU A 160 13.27 -2.49 10.72
CA GLU A 160 13.11 -1.33 11.61
C GLU A 160 12.87 -0.03 10.85
N ASN A 161 13.51 0.17 9.68
CA ASN A 161 13.31 1.37 8.87
C ASN A 161 11.85 1.49 8.38
N VAL A 162 11.24 0.38 7.95
CA VAL A 162 9.85 0.34 7.51
C VAL A 162 8.91 0.52 8.70
N ARG A 163 9.22 -0.13 9.82
CA ARG A 163 8.49 0.04 11.08
C ARG A 163 8.47 1.50 11.52
N MET A 164 9.61 2.18 11.49
CA MET A 164 9.73 3.60 11.82
C MET A 164 8.95 4.49 10.86
N ALA A 165 9.02 4.23 9.55
CA ALA A 165 8.23 4.96 8.56
C ALA A 165 6.71 4.80 8.80
N MET A 166 6.25 3.59 9.13
CA MET A 166 4.85 3.35 9.48
C MET A 166 4.44 4.09 10.75
N ILE A 167 5.29 4.08 11.80
CA ILE A 167 5.05 4.84 13.03
C ILE A 167 4.91 6.33 12.71
N GLN A 168 5.80 6.88 11.88
CA GLN A 168 5.73 8.29 11.47
C GLN A 168 4.42 8.61 10.75
N SER A 169 3.98 7.77 9.81
CA SER A 169 2.72 7.99 9.10
C SER A 169 1.51 7.95 10.04
N VAL A 170 1.45 6.97 10.96
CA VAL A 170 0.36 6.86 11.93
C VAL A 170 0.33 8.08 12.84
N VAL A 171 1.48 8.51 13.36
CA VAL A 171 1.59 9.70 14.21
C VAL A 171 1.18 10.96 13.46
N PHE A 172 1.66 11.12 12.22
CA PHE A 172 1.33 12.26 11.37
C PHE A 172 -0.18 12.36 11.13
N ILE A 173 -0.84 11.26 10.74
CA ILE A 173 -2.28 11.27 10.47
C ILE A 173 -3.06 11.59 11.74
N ILE A 174 -2.73 10.97 12.88
CA ILE A 174 -3.47 11.20 14.13
C ILE A 174 -3.30 12.64 14.62
N ARG A 175 -2.10 13.23 14.49
CA ARG A 175 -1.85 14.62 14.93
C ARG A 175 -2.47 15.67 14.01
N ASN A 176 -2.44 15.46 12.69
CA ASN A 176 -2.81 16.49 11.73
C ASN A 176 -4.21 16.32 11.11
N ARG A 177 -4.78 15.11 11.20
CA ARG A 177 -6.10 14.74 10.65
C ARG A 177 -6.92 13.99 11.70
N PHE A 178 -6.94 14.51 12.94
CA PHE A 178 -7.54 13.82 14.09
C PHE A 178 -9.04 13.53 13.91
N THR A 179 -9.81 14.46 13.33
CA THR A 179 -11.24 14.24 13.04
C THR A 179 -11.47 13.03 12.14
N ASP A 180 -10.62 12.82 11.14
CA ASP A 180 -10.67 11.61 10.31
C ASP A 180 -10.30 10.39 11.16
N ALA A 181 -9.18 10.43 11.89
CA ALA A 181 -8.74 9.32 12.73
C ALA A 181 -9.84 8.86 13.71
N CYS A 182 -10.58 9.80 14.30
CA CYS A 182 -11.69 9.54 15.21
C CYS A 182 -12.86 8.76 14.59
N MET A 183 -12.98 8.71 13.27
CA MET A 183 -14.02 7.90 12.60
C MET A 183 -13.83 6.39 12.83
N LEU A 184 -12.62 5.94 13.21
CA LEU A 184 -12.38 4.57 13.67
C LEU A 184 -13.04 4.26 15.01
N GLY A 185 -13.39 5.29 15.79
CA GLY A 185 -14.04 5.15 17.09
C GLY A 185 -13.22 4.30 18.06
N ARG A 186 -13.83 3.22 18.57
CA ARG A 186 -13.20 2.32 19.55
C ARG A 186 -11.90 1.69 19.05
N ASP A 187 -11.81 1.39 17.76
CA ASP A 187 -10.64 0.71 17.20
C ASP A 187 -9.38 1.58 17.24
N LEU A 188 -9.53 2.91 17.12
CA LEU A 188 -8.42 3.84 17.30
C LEU A 188 -7.82 3.71 18.70
N LEU A 189 -8.67 3.68 19.74
CA LEU A 189 -8.23 3.53 21.12
C LEU A 189 -7.49 2.20 21.33
N LEU A 190 -8.00 1.10 20.76
CA LEU A 190 -7.35 -0.21 20.87
C LEU A 190 -5.97 -0.23 20.22
N ILE A 191 -5.81 0.39 19.04
CA ILE A 191 -4.52 0.52 18.36
C ILE A 191 -3.56 1.35 19.21
N LEU A 192 -4.00 2.53 19.66
CA LEU A 192 -3.20 3.43 20.50
C LEU A 192 -2.78 2.78 21.81
N MET A 193 -3.64 1.98 22.44
CA MET A 193 -3.32 1.23 23.66
C MET A 193 -2.26 0.14 23.39
N ARG A 194 -2.42 -0.63 22.32
CA ARG A 194 -1.47 -1.70 21.96
C ARG A 194 -0.08 -1.14 21.63
N LEU A 195 -0.04 0.04 21.04
CA LEU A 195 1.19 0.74 20.64
C LEU A 195 1.74 1.70 21.72
N ALA A 196 1.14 1.75 22.92
CA ALA A 196 1.47 2.74 23.95
C ALA A 196 2.94 2.70 24.43
N LYS A 197 3.65 1.59 24.25
CA LYS A 197 5.08 1.49 24.58
C LYS A 197 5.97 2.27 23.60
N ILE A 198 5.46 2.63 22.43
CA ILE A 198 6.19 3.42 21.43
C ILE A 198 6.17 4.89 21.86
N PRO A 199 7.32 5.55 22.09
CA PRO A 199 7.37 6.90 22.65
C PRO A 199 6.54 7.93 21.88
N GLN A 200 6.58 7.89 20.55
CA GLN A 200 5.84 8.83 19.69
C GLN A 200 4.33 8.66 19.82
N ILE A 201 3.84 7.43 20.00
CA ILE A 201 2.43 7.12 20.22
C ILE A 201 2.02 7.48 21.66
N ASN A 202 2.87 7.21 22.64
CA ASN A 202 2.63 7.63 24.02
C ASN A 202 2.50 9.16 24.14
N ALA A 203 3.29 9.92 23.38
CA ALA A 203 3.17 11.38 23.35
C ALA A 203 1.78 11.84 22.87
N ILE A 204 1.11 11.09 21.99
CA ILE A 204 -0.27 11.38 21.59
C ILE A 204 -1.22 11.20 22.78
N TRP A 205 -1.08 10.13 23.56
CA TRP A 205 -1.87 9.92 24.78
C TRP A 205 -1.69 11.07 25.78
N VAL A 206 -0.44 11.47 26.02
CA VAL A 206 -0.13 12.60 26.89
C VAL A 206 -0.78 13.87 26.38
N ASP A 207 -0.66 14.18 25.09
CA ASP A 207 -1.29 15.36 24.49
C ASP A 207 -2.82 15.30 24.57
N LEU A 208 -3.46 14.14 24.34
CA LEU A 208 -4.92 13.98 24.43
C LEU A 208 -5.45 14.26 25.84
N VAL A 209 -4.74 13.82 26.88
CA VAL A 209 -5.15 14.00 28.27
C VAL A 209 -4.83 15.42 28.76
N THR A 210 -3.66 15.95 28.39
CA THR A 210 -3.16 17.22 28.94
C THR A 210 -3.60 18.44 28.14
N ASN A 211 -3.80 18.30 26.83
CA ASN A 211 -4.08 19.39 25.90
C ASN A 211 -4.99 18.94 24.73
N PRO A 212 -6.23 18.47 25.01
CA PRO A 212 -7.13 17.96 23.98
C PRO A 212 -7.43 18.98 22.87
N SER A 213 -7.40 20.28 23.18
CA SER A 213 -7.61 21.37 22.21
C SER A 213 -6.56 21.44 21.09
N LYS A 214 -5.41 20.76 21.23
CA LYS A 214 -4.40 20.69 20.17
C LYS A 214 -4.86 19.91 18.94
N PHE A 215 -5.88 19.07 19.07
CA PHE A 215 -6.33 18.17 18.00
C PHE A 215 -7.53 18.71 17.19
N GLY A 216 -8.02 19.91 17.52
CA GLY A 216 -9.19 20.54 16.90
C GLY A 216 -10.44 20.43 17.76
#